data_AF-A0A3N0AGE9-F1
#
_entry.id   AF-A0A3N0AGE9-F1
#
_cell.length_a   1.000
_cell.length_b   1.000
_cell.length_c   1.000
_cell.angle_alpha   90.00
_cell.angle_beta   90.00
_cell.angle_gamma   90.00
#
_symmetry.space_group_name_H-M   'P 1'
#
loop_
_entity.id
_entity.type
_entity.pdbx_description
1 polymer ?
#
loop_
_entity_poly.entity_id
_entity_poly.type
_entity_poly.pdbx_seq_one_letter_code
_entity_poly.pdbx_strand_id
1 'polypeptide(L)'
;MSSFVCSDYTVLAIVEGMRNHGIIEKTRRDSIDMAEALRVVNEHMTYRRWCVGDRNHTPVTADVRPYSDGEVLAAIQCYLYQIETGEAMDFDFITIVSAVKMLRGKILEGDGFRKGKDGYQEFVDDGYGGYWQNIAEVYEWDLTE
;
A
#
# COMPACT_ATOMS: atom_id res chain seq x y z
N MET A 1 -2.10 22.29 2.48
CA MET A 1 -2.08 21.42 3.68
C MET A 1 -1.85 20.02 3.14
N SER A 2 -0.65 19.47 3.29
CA SER A 2 -0.39 18.09 2.82
C SER A 2 -1.31 17.15 3.59
N SER A 3 -1.98 16.26 2.87
CA SER A 3 -2.64 15.13 3.50
C SER A 3 -1.56 14.24 4.12
N PHE A 4 -1.58 14.02 5.43
CA PHE A 4 -0.70 13.02 6.06
C PHE A 4 -1.18 11.58 5.83
N VAL A 5 -2.35 11.44 5.20
CA VAL A 5 -3.05 10.20 4.85
C VAL A 5 -2.61 9.81 3.43
N CYS A 6 -2.42 8.52 3.15
CA CYS A 6 -2.01 8.01 1.84
C CYS A 6 -2.89 8.55 0.70
N SER A 7 -2.31 8.76 -0.49
CA SER A 7 -3.07 9.13 -1.68
C SER A 7 -4.09 8.06 -2.08
N ASP A 8 -5.15 8.43 -2.80
CA ASP A 8 -6.14 7.48 -3.35
C ASP A 8 -5.45 6.40 -4.20
N TYR A 9 -4.46 6.79 -5.00
CA TYR A 9 -3.70 5.86 -5.83
C TYR A 9 -2.91 4.82 -5.02
N THR A 10 -2.45 5.17 -3.81
CA THR A 10 -1.81 4.20 -2.90
C THR A 10 -2.82 3.14 -2.47
N VAL A 11 -4.03 3.57 -2.08
CA VAL A 11 -5.11 2.66 -1.67
C VAL A 11 -5.53 1.78 -2.85
N LEU A 12 -5.76 2.37 -4.02
CA LEU A 12 -6.17 1.65 -5.22
C LEU A 12 -5.12 0.65 -5.71
N ALA A 13 -3.83 0.99 -5.63
CA ALA A 13 -2.76 0.06 -5.96
C ALA A 13 -2.80 -1.20 -5.07
N ILE A 14 -2.98 -1.03 -3.76
CA ILE A 14 -3.10 -2.16 -2.81
C ILE A 14 -4.33 -3.01 -3.16
N VAL A 15 -5.47 -2.39 -3.43
CA VAL A 15 -6.72 -3.10 -3.79
C VAL A 15 -6.53 -3.91 -5.08
N GLU A 16 -5.97 -3.31 -6.13
CA GLU A 16 -5.67 -4.02 -7.39
C GLU A 16 -4.69 -5.17 -7.16
N GLY A 17 -3.66 -4.98 -6.33
CA GLY A 17 -2.78 -6.06 -5.87
C GLY A 17 -3.55 -7.19 -5.19
N MET A 18 -4.45 -6.88 -4.25
CA MET A 18 -5.27 -7.89 -3.56
C MET A 18 -6.16 -8.67 -4.53
N ARG A 19 -6.69 -8.02 -5.57
CA ARG A 19 -7.48 -8.68 -6.63
C ARG A 19 -6.62 -9.60 -7.49
N ASN A 20 -5.46 -9.12 -7.91
CA ASN A 20 -4.56 -9.85 -8.80
C ASN A 20 -3.98 -11.10 -8.13
N HIS A 21 -3.71 -11.01 -6.83
CA HIS A 21 -3.15 -12.10 -6.02
C HIS A 21 -4.21 -12.93 -5.28
N GLY A 22 -5.50 -12.74 -5.60
CA GLY A 22 -6.62 -13.56 -5.11
C GLY A 22 -6.86 -13.48 -3.60
N ILE A 23 -6.59 -12.33 -2.99
CA ILE A 23 -6.90 -12.04 -1.58
C ILE A 23 -8.35 -11.58 -1.42
N ILE A 24 -8.85 -10.80 -2.39
CA ILE A 24 -10.27 -10.42 -2.48
C ILE A 24 -10.84 -10.87 -3.82
N GLU A 25 -12.16 -10.97 -3.90
CA GLU A 25 -12.83 -11.28 -5.15
C GLU A 25 -12.66 -10.14 -6.16
N LYS A 26 -12.68 -10.49 -7.45
CA LYS A 26 -12.49 -9.51 -8.55
C LYS A 26 -13.75 -8.71 -8.85
N THR A 27 -14.68 -8.59 -7.89
CA THR A 27 -15.91 -7.81 -8.08
C THR A 27 -15.64 -6.33 -7.82
N ARG A 28 -16.44 -5.47 -8.48
CA ARG A 28 -16.38 -4.02 -8.25
C ARG A 28 -16.74 -3.67 -6.81
N ARG A 29 -17.68 -4.40 -6.20
CA ARG A 29 -18.14 -4.14 -4.84
C ARG A 29 -17.04 -4.40 -3.83
N ASP A 30 -16.39 -5.56 -3.88
CA ASP A 30 -15.29 -5.88 -2.96
C ASP A 30 -14.11 -4.93 -3.12
N SER A 31 -13.87 -4.45 -4.35
CA SER A 31 -12.85 -3.44 -4.62
C SER A 31 -13.15 -2.12 -3.88
N ILE A 32 -14.40 -1.65 -3.94
CA ILE A 32 -14.83 -0.42 -3.26
C ILE A 32 -14.81 -0.61 -1.75
N ASP A 33 -15.41 -1.69 -1.25
CA ASP A 33 -15.49 -1.98 0.18
C ASP A 33 -14.09 -2.10 0.80
N MET A 34 -13.13 -2.73 0.08
CA MET A 34 -11.74 -2.81 0.53
C MET A 34 -11.01 -1.45 0.45
N ALA A 35 -11.24 -0.66 -0.60
CA ALA A 35 -10.64 0.68 -0.71
C ALA A 35 -11.07 1.56 0.47
N GLU A 36 -12.36 1.55 0.80
CA GLU A 36 -12.91 2.29 1.94
C GLU A 36 -12.36 1.77 3.27
N ALA A 37 -12.29 0.45 3.45
CA ALA A 37 -11.72 -0.14 4.66
C ALA A 37 -10.25 0.26 4.87
N LEU A 38 -9.43 0.23 3.82
CA LEU A 38 -8.03 0.67 3.87
C LEU A 38 -7.92 2.17 4.17
N ARG A 39 -8.76 3.00 3.55
CA ARG A 39 -8.81 4.44 3.80
C ARG A 39 -9.12 4.74 5.26
N VAL A 40 -10.16 4.12 5.82
CA VAL A 40 -10.57 4.31 7.22
C VAL A 40 -9.47 3.91 8.20
N VAL A 41 -8.81 2.76 7.97
CA VAL A 41 -7.67 2.33 8.80
C VAL A 41 -6.53 3.34 8.72
N ASN A 42 -6.19 3.81 7.51
CA ASN A 42 -5.12 4.77 7.33
C ASN A 42 -5.43 6.12 7.99
N GLU A 43 -6.64 6.64 7.82
CA GLU A 43 -7.09 7.88 8.48
C GLU A 43 -7.01 7.74 10.01
N HIS A 44 -7.56 6.65 10.56
CA HIS A 44 -7.58 6.43 12.00
C HIS A 44 -6.17 6.35 12.59
N MET A 45 -5.31 5.52 12.02
CA MET A 45 -3.96 5.29 12.55
C MET A 45 -3.05 6.51 12.34
N THR A 46 -3.15 7.16 11.18
CA THR A 46 -2.41 8.39 10.89
C THR A 46 -2.84 9.52 11.82
N TYR A 47 -4.13 9.65 12.10
CA TYR A 47 -4.64 10.64 13.05
C TYR A 47 -4.04 10.43 14.45
N ARG A 48 -4.06 9.19 14.95
CA ARG A 48 -3.45 8.89 16.26
C ARG A 48 -1.95 9.23 16.29
N ARG A 49 -1.22 8.98 15.20
CA ARG A 49 0.21 9.28 15.10
C ARG A 49 0.53 10.77 15.16
N TRP A 50 -0.27 11.59 14.48
CA TRP A 50 0.07 12.99 14.21
C TRP A 50 -0.79 13.99 15.00
N CYS A 51 -1.76 13.51 15.80
CA CYS A 51 -2.65 14.31 16.65
C CYS A 51 -3.37 15.47 15.91
N VAL A 52 -3.81 15.23 14.66
CA VAL A 52 -4.28 16.29 13.76
C VAL A 52 -5.80 16.43 13.76
N GLY A 53 -6.40 17.05 14.80
CA GLY A 53 -7.83 17.48 14.87
C GLY A 53 -8.94 16.53 14.34
N ASP A 54 -10.19 16.97 14.30
CA ASP A 54 -11.23 16.21 13.58
C ASP A 54 -11.00 16.36 12.07
N ARG A 55 -10.55 15.29 11.41
CA ARG A 55 -10.65 15.17 9.96
C ARG A 55 -11.83 14.26 9.62
N ASN A 56 -12.74 14.79 8.80
CA ASN A 56 -13.81 14.00 8.23
C ASN A 56 -13.21 12.92 7.32
N HIS A 57 -13.83 11.74 7.35
CA HIS A 57 -13.54 10.66 6.42
C HIS A 57 -13.62 11.16 4.97
N THR A 58 -12.60 10.82 4.17
CA THR A 58 -12.52 11.18 2.76
C THR A 58 -12.61 9.91 1.90
N PRO A 59 -13.67 9.74 1.10
CA PRO A 59 -13.83 8.54 0.28
C PRO A 59 -12.78 8.47 -0.82
N VAL A 60 -12.50 7.26 -1.31
CA VAL A 60 -11.57 7.06 -2.44
C VAL A 60 -12.29 7.40 -3.75
N THR A 61 -11.80 8.40 -4.47
CA THR A 61 -12.48 8.96 -5.67
C THR A 61 -11.65 8.91 -6.95
N ALA A 62 -10.35 8.63 -6.87
CA ALA A 62 -9.50 8.51 -8.05
C ALA A 62 -9.93 7.36 -8.98
N ASP A 63 -9.60 7.51 -10.27
CA ASP A 63 -9.86 6.49 -11.28
C ASP A 63 -8.89 5.32 -11.17
N VAL A 64 -9.42 4.10 -11.29
CA VAL A 64 -8.62 2.87 -11.27
C VAL A 64 -7.82 2.75 -12.57
N ARG A 65 -6.52 2.47 -12.43
CA ARG A 65 -5.64 2.08 -13.53
C ARG A 65 -4.94 0.75 -13.22
N PRO A 66 -4.31 0.11 -14.22
CA PRO A 66 -3.40 -1.00 -13.96
C PRO A 66 -2.19 -0.54 -13.13
N TYR A 67 -1.76 -1.38 -12.19
CA TYR A 67 -0.56 -1.18 -11.37
C TYR A 67 0.40 -2.37 -11.53
N SER A 68 1.70 -2.12 -11.58
CA SER A 68 2.72 -3.16 -11.51
C SER A 68 2.89 -3.69 -10.09
N ASP A 69 3.40 -4.91 -9.92
CA ASP A 69 3.71 -5.45 -8.60
C ASP A 69 4.73 -4.58 -7.83
N GLY A 70 5.63 -3.89 -8.54
CA GLY A 70 6.55 -2.92 -7.95
C GLY A 70 5.83 -1.69 -7.39
N GLU A 71 4.87 -1.13 -8.13
CA GLU A 71 4.00 -0.04 -7.64
C GLU A 71 3.18 -0.48 -6.43
N VAL A 72 2.65 -1.71 -6.46
CA VAL A 72 1.89 -2.28 -5.34
C VAL A 72 2.78 -2.43 -4.11
N LEU A 73 4.02 -2.92 -4.25
CA LEU A 73 4.96 -3.01 -3.14
C LEU A 73 5.33 -1.65 -2.56
N ALA A 74 5.55 -0.65 -3.43
CA ALA A 74 5.79 0.73 -3.00
C ALA A 74 4.60 1.27 -2.19
N ALA A 75 3.39 1.07 -2.70
CA ALA A 75 2.15 1.48 -2.04
C ALA A 75 1.97 0.79 -0.67
N ILE A 76 2.23 -0.52 -0.59
CA ILE A 76 2.20 -1.26 0.68
C ILE A 76 3.22 -0.70 1.67
N GLN A 77 4.45 -0.42 1.23
CA GLN A 77 5.49 0.13 2.09
C GLN A 77 5.09 1.50 2.63
N CYS A 78 4.57 2.39 1.78
CA CYS A 78 4.06 3.70 2.16
C CYS A 78 2.91 3.58 3.17
N TYR A 79 1.91 2.75 2.85
CA TYR A 79 0.74 2.55 3.69
C TYR A 79 1.10 2.01 5.08
N LEU A 80 1.90 0.93 5.15
CA LEU A 80 2.34 0.35 6.41
C LEU A 80 3.21 1.33 7.21
N TYR A 81 4.09 2.08 6.55
CA TYR A 81 4.92 3.08 7.21
C TYR A 81 4.06 4.13 7.92
N GLN A 82 2.95 4.57 7.32
CA GLN A 82 2.07 5.57 7.93
C GLN A 82 1.32 5.03 9.16
N ILE A 83 0.81 3.80 9.08
CA ILE A 83 -0.09 3.22 10.10
C ILE A 83 0.62 2.44 11.22
N GLU A 84 1.89 2.04 11.05
CA GLU A 84 2.66 1.37 12.10
C GLU A 84 3.14 2.41 13.12
N THR A 85 2.25 2.75 14.07
CA THR A 85 2.48 3.76 15.12
C THR A 85 3.03 3.18 16.42
N GLY A 86 3.00 1.86 16.58
CA GLY A 86 3.27 1.17 17.85
C GLY A 86 2.09 1.16 18.84
N GLU A 87 0.95 1.77 18.47
CA GLU A 87 -0.26 1.77 19.30
C GLU A 87 -1.13 0.53 19.08
N ALA A 88 -2.01 0.26 20.05
CA ALA A 88 -2.99 -0.82 19.95
C ALA A 88 -4.03 -0.51 18.86
N MET A 89 -4.16 -1.44 17.91
CA MET A 89 -5.15 -1.44 16.85
C MET A 89 -6.40 -2.23 17.25
N ASP A 90 -7.55 -1.81 16.74
CA ASP A 90 -8.80 -2.58 16.85
C ASP A 90 -8.71 -3.89 16.06
N PHE A 91 -9.44 -4.92 16.49
CA PHE A 91 -9.35 -6.27 15.91
C PHE A 91 -9.65 -6.31 14.41
N ASP A 92 -10.63 -5.53 13.96
CA ASP A 92 -10.98 -5.43 12.54
C ASP A 92 -9.84 -4.80 11.72
N PHE A 93 -9.13 -3.82 12.29
CA PHE A 93 -7.98 -3.18 11.64
C PHE A 93 -6.79 -4.14 11.54
N ILE A 94 -6.57 -4.97 12.56
CA ILE A 94 -5.55 -6.03 12.52
C ILE A 94 -5.78 -6.96 11.32
N THR A 95 -7.03 -7.33 11.05
CA THR A 95 -7.38 -8.20 9.91
C THR A 95 -7.02 -7.54 8.58
N ILE A 96 -7.38 -6.26 8.40
CA ILE A 96 -7.07 -5.50 7.18
C ILE A 96 -5.55 -5.36 6.99
N VAL A 97 -4.83 -4.98 8.03
CA VAL A 97 -3.36 -4.84 7.99
C VAL A 97 -2.68 -6.19 7.72
N SER A 98 -3.22 -7.28 8.27
CA SER A 98 -2.72 -8.63 8.00
C SER A 98 -2.91 -9.03 6.54
N ALA A 99 -4.05 -8.68 5.93
CA ALA A 99 -4.27 -8.89 4.49
C ALA A 99 -3.26 -8.11 3.63
N VAL A 100 -2.96 -6.86 3.98
CA VAL A 100 -1.91 -6.06 3.31
C VAL A 100 -0.53 -6.72 3.46
N LYS A 101 -0.19 -7.22 4.66
CA LYS A 101 1.07 -7.93 4.90
C LYS A 101 1.13 -9.27 4.16
N MET A 102 0.00 -9.95 3.99
CA MET A 102 -0.11 -11.19 3.20
C MET A 102 0.09 -10.91 1.71
N LEU A 103 -0.52 -9.84 1.17
CA LEU A 103 -0.30 -9.41 -0.22
C LEU A 103 1.18 -9.20 -0.50
N ARG A 104 1.85 -8.46 0.39
CA ARG A 104 3.30 -8.26 0.31
C ARG A 104 4.08 -9.57 0.26
N GLY A 105 3.70 -10.55 1.09
CA GLY A 105 4.31 -11.88 1.09
C GLY A 105 4.17 -12.57 -0.26
N LYS A 106 2.96 -12.58 -0.82
CA LYS A 106 2.68 -13.19 -2.14
C LYS A 106 3.49 -12.56 -3.27
N ILE A 107 3.61 -11.24 -3.29
CA ILE A 107 4.42 -10.56 -4.33
C ILE A 107 5.90 -10.92 -4.19
N LEU A 108 6.42 -11.02 -2.96
CA LEU A 108 7.81 -11.39 -2.70
C LEU A 108 8.13 -12.87 -2.94
N GLU A 109 7.12 -13.74 -2.96
CA GLU A 109 7.27 -15.13 -3.38
C GLU A 109 7.43 -15.27 -4.90
N GLY A 110 7.12 -14.22 -5.68
CA GLY A 110 7.32 -14.18 -7.13
C GLY A 110 8.77 -13.90 -7.55
N ASP A 111 9.11 -14.28 -8.78
CA ASP A 111 10.40 -13.98 -9.39
C ASP A 111 10.48 -12.48 -9.73
N GLY A 112 11.55 -11.81 -9.29
CA GLY A 112 11.84 -10.41 -9.66
C GLY A 112 11.83 -9.42 -8.49
N PHE A 113 11.39 -9.82 -7.30
CA PHE A 113 11.40 -8.96 -6.10
C PHE A 113 12.13 -9.61 -4.93
N ARG A 114 12.73 -8.78 -4.07
CA ARG A 114 13.34 -9.26 -2.82
C ARG A 114 13.32 -8.22 -1.72
N LYS A 115 13.51 -8.68 -0.49
CA LYS A 115 13.85 -7.79 0.63
C LYS A 115 15.35 -7.49 0.63
N GLY A 116 15.70 -6.23 0.38
CA GLY A 116 17.06 -5.71 0.52
C GLY A 116 17.34 -5.17 1.93
N LYS A 117 18.53 -4.57 2.10
CA LYS A 117 18.95 -3.95 3.37
C LYS A 117 18.12 -2.70 3.71
N ASP A 118 17.82 -1.89 2.70
CA ASP A 118 17.21 -0.56 2.84
C ASP A 118 15.76 -0.51 2.33
N GLY A 119 15.09 -1.67 2.23
CA GLY A 119 13.71 -1.77 1.74
C GLY A 119 13.50 -2.92 0.76
N TYR A 120 12.44 -2.84 -0.02
CA TYR A 120 12.16 -3.80 -1.08
C TYR A 120 12.89 -3.43 -2.37
N GLN A 121 13.33 -4.43 -3.12
CA GLN A 121 14.08 -4.25 -4.35
C GLN A 121 13.43 -5.02 -5.49
N GLU A 122 13.46 -4.43 -6.67
CA GLU A 122 13.09 -5.03 -7.95
C GLU A 122 14.35 -5.36 -8.74
N PHE A 123 14.35 -6.48 -9.46
CA PHE A 123 15.42 -6.83 -10.38
C PHE A 123 15.21 -6.12 -11.73
N VAL A 124 16.17 -5.30 -12.12
CA VAL A 124 16.20 -4.60 -13.39
C VAL A 124 17.21 -5.29 -14.29
N ASP A 125 16.75 -5.86 -15.40
CA ASP A 125 17.62 -6.39 -16.43
C ASP A 125 18.09 -5.26 -17.35
N ASP A 126 19.40 -5.03 -17.40
CA ASP A 126 20.06 -4.03 -18.22
C ASP A 126 20.73 -4.64 -19.48
N GLY A 127 20.53 -5.95 -19.72
CA GLY A 127 21.20 -6.69 -20.79
C GLY A 127 22.64 -7.12 -20.47
N TYR A 128 23.16 -6.81 -19.28
CA TYR A 128 24.53 -7.12 -18.83
C TYR A 128 24.57 -7.95 -17.53
N GLY A 129 23.45 -8.60 -17.19
CA GLY A 129 23.33 -9.42 -15.97
C GLY A 129 22.47 -8.77 -14.89
N GLY A 130 21.98 -7.57 -15.11
CA GLY A 130 20.99 -6.88 -14.29
C GLY A 130 21.48 -6.48 -12.89
N TYR A 131 20.65 -5.70 -12.20
CA TYR A 131 20.92 -5.23 -10.85
C TYR A 131 19.63 -5.13 -10.04
N TRP A 132 19.79 -5.03 -8.73
CA TRP A 132 18.67 -4.87 -7.81
C TRP A 132 18.54 -3.40 -7.43
N GLN A 133 17.39 -2.80 -7.73
CA GLN A 133 17.12 -1.39 -7.46
C GLN A 133 16.08 -1.26 -6.34
N ASN A 134 16.22 -0.26 -5.47
CA ASN A 134 15.24 -0.02 -4.41
C ASN A 134 13.93 0.50 -5.01
N ILE A 135 12.82 -0.14 -4.65
CA ILE A 135 11.49 0.22 -5.15
C ILE A 135 11.12 1.66 -4.75
N ALA A 136 11.56 2.14 -3.58
CA ALA A 136 11.31 3.53 -3.18
C ALA A 136 12.04 4.57 -4.03
N GLU A 137 13.12 4.18 -4.72
CA GLU A 137 13.86 5.05 -5.65
C GLU A 137 13.31 4.97 -7.09
N VAL A 138 12.74 3.82 -7.48
CA VAL A 138 12.14 3.61 -8.81
C VAL A 138 10.78 4.29 -8.89
N TYR A 139 9.98 4.11 -7.84
CA TYR A 139 8.64 4.62 -7.75
C TYR A 139 8.67 5.75 -6.71
N GLU A 140 9.04 6.96 -7.13
CA GLU A 140 8.92 8.17 -6.31
C GLU A 140 7.43 8.38 -5.97
N TRP A 141 6.94 7.77 -4.91
CA TRP A 141 5.61 8.03 -4.37
C TRP A 141 5.73 9.17 -3.37
N ASP A 142 5.50 10.37 -3.89
CA ASP A 142 5.51 11.59 -3.10
C ASP A 142 4.49 11.45 -1.96
N LEU A 143 4.97 11.58 -0.72
CA LEU A 143 4.14 11.55 0.48
C LEU A 143 3.28 12.82 0.62
N THR A 144 3.17 13.65 -0.42
CA THR A 144 2.81 15.07 -0.29
C THR A 144 1.65 15.60 -1.15
N GLU A 145 0.94 14.77 -1.92
CA GLU A 145 -0.36 15.19 -2.48
C GLU A 145 -1.54 14.92 -1.54
#